data_AF-A0A6V7U2A6-F1
#
_entry.id   AF-A0A6V7U2A6-F1
#
_cell.length_a   1.000
_cell.length_b   1.000
_cell.length_c   1.000
_cell.angle_alpha   90.00
_cell.angle_beta   90.00
_cell.angle_gamma   90.00
#
_symmetry.space_group_name_H-M   'P 1'
#
loop_
_entity.id
_entity.type
_entity.pdbx_description
1 polymer ?
#
loop_
_entity_poly.entity_id
_entity_poly.type
_entity_poly.pdbx_seq_one_letter_code
_entity_poly.pdbx_strand_id
1 'polypeptide(L)' 'MCPGLTSPGAQLNDLCKEGELVAIMGEGKENAMAIGQMKISPLTIREKNTGIAIDNVHYLNDGLWRIGRTTN' A
#
# COMPACT_ATOMS: atom_id res chain seq x y z
N MET A 1 5.46 5.56 2.14
CA MET A 1 5.74 6.80 2.91
C MET A 1 4.54 7.74 2.79
N CYS A 2 4.26 8.58 3.79
CA CYS A 2 3.13 9.52 3.76
C CYS A 2 3.15 10.49 2.56
N PRO A 3 4.27 11.15 2.20
CA PRO A 3 4.31 12.08 1.06
C PRO A 3 3.89 11.49 -0.28
N GLY A 4 4.12 10.19 -0.48
CA GLY A 4 3.69 9.51 -1.71
C GLY A 4 2.17 9.39 -1.81
N LEU A 5 1.47 9.29 -0.67
CA LEU A 5 0.02 9.11 -0.59
C LEU A 5 -0.76 10.44 -0.53
N THR A 6 -0.06 11.56 -0.42
CA THR A 6 -0.61 12.93 -0.37
C THR A 6 -0.18 13.78 -1.57
N SER A 7 0.57 13.20 -2.51
CA SER A 7 0.99 13.86 -3.75
C SER A 7 -0.21 14.10 -4.69
N PRO A 8 -0.12 15.04 -5.66
CA PRO A 8 -1.26 15.38 -6.53
C PRO A 8 -1.87 14.22 -7.32
N GLY A 9 -1.09 13.19 -7.67
CA GLY A 9 -1.56 12.00 -8.37
C GLY A 9 -2.02 10.87 -7.45
N ALA A 10 -1.88 11.03 -6.14
CA ALA A 10 -2.24 10.00 -5.18
C ALA A 10 -3.71 10.05 -4.81
N GLN A 11 -4.30 8.86 -4.65
CA GLN A 11 -5.64 8.70 -4.11
C GLN A 11 -5.56 7.86 -2.85
N LEU A 12 -5.94 8.47 -1.72
CA LEU A 12 -5.96 7.82 -0.43
C LEU A 12 -7.42 7.55 -0.02
N ASN A 13 -7.76 6.28 0.21
CA ASN A 13 -9.08 5.89 0.68
C ASN A 13 -9.25 6.23 2.17
N ASP A 14 -10.21 7.10 2.47
CA ASP A 14 -10.49 7.59 3.83
C ASP A 14 -11.17 6.57 4.74
N LEU A 15 -11.65 5.47 4.19
CA LEU A 15 -12.31 4.40 4.95
C LEU A 15 -11.33 3.39 5.53
N CYS A 16 -10.05 3.41 5.11
CA CYS A 16 -9.03 2.51 5.61
C CYS A 16 -8.70 2.78 7.09
N LYS A 17 -8.46 1.72 7.85
CA LYS A 17 -8.14 1.75 9.27
C LYS A 17 -6.68 1.39 9.52
N GLU A 18 -6.12 1.90 10.61
CA GLU A 18 -4.82 1.42 11.10
C GLU A 18 -4.86 -0.09 11.37
N GLY A 19 -3.82 -0.81 10.95
CA GLY A 19 -3.73 -2.27 10.99
C GLY A 19 -4.46 -3.00 9.84
N GLU A 20 -5.23 -2.30 9.01
CA GLU A 20 -5.96 -2.91 7.90
C GLU A 20 -5.02 -3.29 6.73
N LEU A 21 -5.27 -4.45 6.11
CA LEU A 21 -4.59 -4.86 4.89
C LEU A 21 -5.20 -4.14 3.69
N VAL A 22 -4.33 -3.58 2.84
CA VAL A 22 -4.71 -2.77 1.70
C VAL A 22 -3.99 -3.21 0.44
N ALA A 23 -4.68 -3.08 -0.70
CA ALA A 23 -4.06 -3.18 -2.01
C ALA A 23 -3.42 -1.84 -2.38
N ILE A 24 -2.17 -1.88 -2.85
CA ILE A 24 -1.45 -0.70 -3.31
C ILE A 24 -1.57 -0.62 -4.83
N MET A 25 -2.24 0.44 -5.29
CA MET A 25 -2.53 0.68 -6.70
C MET A 25 -1.55 1.71 -7.29
N GLY A 26 -1.16 1.51 -8.55
CA GLY A 26 -0.44 2.50 -9.34
C GLY A 26 -1.37 3.19 -10.33
N GLU A 27 -1.17 4.48 -10.58
CA GLU A 27 -1.93 5.22 -11.59
C GLU A 27 -1.79 4.54 -12.97
N GLY A 28 -2.93 4.34 -13.64
CA GLY A 28 -2.98 3.67 -14.94
C GLY A 28 -2.68 2.17 -14.91
N LYS A 29 -2.65 1.53 -13.73
CA LYS A 29 -2.51 0.07 -13.57
C LYS A 29 -3.85 -0.55 -13.16
N GLU A 30 -4.22 -1.61 -13.85
CA GLU A 30 -5.42 -2.39 -13.53
C GLU A 30 -5.22 -3.27 -12.28
N ASN A 31 -4.02 -3.86 -12.14
CA ASN A 31 -3.69 -4.79 -11.06
C ASN A 31 -2.93 -4.10 -9.93
N ALA A 32 -3.15 -4.58 -8.70
CA ALA A 32 -2.40 -4.15 -7.53
C ALA A 32 -0.90 -4.48 -7.68
N MET A 33 -0.06 -3.54 -7.26
CA MET A 33 1.41 -3.67 -7.33
C MET A 33 2.01 -4.27 -6.05
N ALA A 34 1.29 -4.14 -4.93
CA ALA A 34 1.68 -4.68 -3.65
C ALA A 34 0.46 -4.84 -2.72
N ILE A 35 0.65 -5.64 -1.67
CA ILE A 35 -0.19 -5.73 -0.49
C ILE A 35 0.56 -5.06 0.65
N GLY A 36 -0.11 -4.14 1.35
CA GLY A 36 0.46 -3.45 2.50
C GLY A 36 -0.46 -3.53 3.71
N GLN A 37 0.08 -3.18 4.88
CA GLN A 37 -0.68 -2.96 6.10
C GLN A 37 -0.61 -1.48 6.49
N MET A 38 -1.76 -0.87 6.75
CA MET A 38 -1.82 0.51 7.23
C MET A 38 -1.13 0.62 8.59
N LYS A 39 -0.08 1.44 8.68
CA LYS A 39 0.65 1.69 9.93
C LYS A 39 0.02 2.82 10.75
N ILE A 40 -0.68 3.73 10.06
CA ILE A 40 -1.40 4.87 10.64
C ILE A 40 -2.66 5.15 9.81
N SER A 41 -3.62 5.89 10.38
CA SER A 41 -4.88 6.22 9.69
C SER A 41 -4.71 7.19 8.50
N PRO A 42 -5.65 7.20 7.52
CA PRO A 42 -5.67 8.18 6.42
C PRO A 42 -5.65 9.64 6.86
N LEU A 43 -6.32 9.96 7.97
CA LEU A 43 -6.31 11.30 8.57
C LEU A 43 -4.88 11.67 8.99
N THR A 44 -4.23 10.81 9.78
CA THR A 44 -2.86 11.04 10.27
C THR A 44 -1.84 11.13 9.13
N ILE A 45 -2.03 10.38 8.04
CA ILE A 45 -1.19 10.45 6.84
C ILE A 45 -1.20 11.86 6.25
N ARG A 46 -2.38 12.49 6.14
CA ARG A 46 -2.52 13.85 5.60
C ARG A 46 -1.98 14.91 6.56
N GLU A 47 -2.29 14.80 7.84
CA GLU A 47 -1.90 15.78 8.86
C GLU A 47 -0.38 15.82 9.07
N LYS A 48 0.26 14.66 9.23
CA LYS A 48 1.71 14.60 9.49
C LYS A 48 2.53 14.75 8.22
N ASN A 49 2.04 14.18 7.12
CA ASN A 49 2.72 14.13 5.82
C ASN A 49 4.21 13.73 5.89
N THR A 50 4.58 12.89 6.86
CA THR A 50 5.96 12.40 7.05
C THR A 50 5.94 11.01 7.66
N GLY A 51 7.02 10.25 7.44
CA GLY A 51 7.17 8.90 7.96
C GLY A 51 6.49 7.80 7.13
N ILE A 52 6.43 6.61 7.73
CA ILE A 52 5.93 5.38 7.09
C ILE A 52 4.43 5.27 7.31
N ALA A 53 3.65 5.31 6.22
CA ALA A 53 2.20 5.19 6.23
C ALA A 53 1.70 3.75 6.15
N ILE A 54 2.38 2.94 5.34
CA ILE A 54 1.99 1.57 4.99
C ILE A 54 3.26 0.73 5.05
N ASP A 55 3.23 -0.35 5.82
CA ASP A 55 4.27 -1.37 5.80
C ASP A 55 4.00 -2.31 4.61
N ASN A 56 5.00 -2.52 3.75
CA ASN A 56 4.86 -3.38 2.56
C ASN A 56 4.99 -4.85 2.97
N VAL A 57 3.97 -5.67 2.68
CA VAL A 57 3.90 -7.08 3.08
C VAL A 57 4.30 -8.00 1.93
N HIS A 58 3.83 -7.72 0.72
CA HIS A 58 4.08 -8.51 -0.48
C HIS A 58 4.03 -7.61 -1.71
N TYR A 59 4.89 -7.82 -2.71
CA TYR A 59 4.89 -7.03 -3.94
C TYR A 59 5.24 -7.83 -5.19
N LEU A 60 4.88 -7.29 -6.36
CA LEU A 60 5.15 -7.93 -7.64
C LEU A 60 6.65 -8.25 -7.80
N ASN A 61 6.95 -9.47 -8.26
CA ASN A 61 8.29 -10.02 -8.45
C ASN A 61 9.14 -10.22 -7.17
N ASP A 62 8.56 -10.12 -5.97
CA ASP A 62 9.24 -10.57 -4.77
C ASP A 62 9.40 -12.11 -4.72
N GLY A 63 9.99 -12.62 -3.64
CA GLY A 63 10.20 -14.06 -3.47
C GLY A 63 8.90 -14.87 -3.57
N LEU A 64 7.83 -14.42 -2.90
CA LEU A 64 6.54 -15.11 -2.90
C LEU A 64 5.87 -15.06 -4.27
N TRP A 65 5.98 -13.95 -4.99
CA TRP A 65 5.45 -13.83 -6.35
C TRP A 65 6.12 -14.82 -7.32
N ARG A 66 7.43 -14.99 -7.16
CA ARG A 66 8.24 -15.85 -8.03
C ARG A 66 8.17 -17.32 -7.66
N ILE A 67 7.72 -17.64 -6.44
CA ILE A 67 7.26 -18.97 -6.09
C ILE A 67 5.99 -19.18 -6.92
N GLY A 68 6.15 -19.79 -8.10
CA GLY A 68 5.04 -20.18 -8.96
C GLY A 68 4.14 -21.21 -8.28
N ARG A 69 3.45 -22.05 -9.06
CA ARG A 69 2.67 -23.14 -8.47
C ARG A 69 3.58 -24.12 -7.72
N THR A 70 3.56 -24.06 -6.39
CA THR A 70 3.92 -25.21 -5.56
C THR A 70 2.78 -26.21 -5.72
N THR A 71 2.95 -27.18 -6.62
CA THR A 71 2.08 -28.36 -6.63
C THR A 71 2.26 -29.10 -5.31
N ASN A 72 1.17 -29.33 -4.59
CA ASN A 72 1.12 -30.37 -3.56
C ASN A 72 1.25 -31.75 -4.21
#